data_AF-A0A8S4REE6-F1
#
_entry.id   AF-A0A8S4REE6-F1
#
_cell.length_a   1.000
_cell.length_b   1.000
_cell.length_c   1.000
_cell.angle_alpha   90.00
_cell.angle_beta   90.00
_cell.angle_gamma   90.00
#
_symmetry.space_group_name_H-M   'P 1'
#
loop_
_entity.id
_entity.type
_entity.pdbx_description
1 polymer ?
#
loop_
_entity_poly.entity_id
_entity_poly.type
_entity_poly.pdbx_seq_one_letter_code
_entity_poly.pdbx_strand_id
1 'polypeptide(L)'
;MVSKEEKKAKKEAKRLEKLKAEEELRKKLKRKELERELAAQAKKRGELDKSWREMMLKIKEPVFRQDIEVLWYVFERTYDKKDYLIKYTMQLMDTADDQFQRTVASFCETIDTMINKFLSEMEQLSKLNDLRTSQALKAGEDEANRIRSDHNTAETHLQLLLYHGHTTADTLAWTTRGENLVKEDEDRNKYSNERENLRSYLENTYNHMWDEYKAVLKAYVTGTSDNLKQVRKLRRKENLMADIIASQGKKIANSDGLLKRLKIELAAYESGTKQAAFRDRRNRHRAACFRLKKTLTDGCATDTMQMAKLVQVSDDTVEWLESAYKQGEKILRMAALCRKFETQREKVMPFGTNGPCSPTQTKVSLRQQHSDDSLVAHAISSTGGLTRLWQKISKADLSRRALIREKMLLEEENALIIQKIQEYKENNITPETQKCVCNNNSKSSVFHPVAVEGVLEVSKYSHFNVQ
;
A
#
# COMPACT_ATOMS: atom_id res chain seq x y z
N MET A 1 146.43 59.03 57.81
CA MET A 1 147.10 59.68 56.67
C MET A 1 146.44 59.17 55.40
N VAL A 2 145.87 60.08 54.60
CA VAL A 2 144.84 59.80 53.57
C VAL A 2 145.41 60.04 52.18
N SER A 3 145.30 59.04 51.30
CA SER A 3 145.99 58.96 50.00
C SER A 3 145.30 59.79 48.89
N LYS A 4 146.10 60.27 47.93
CA LYS A 4 145.76 61.19 46.82
C LYS A 4 144.82 60.62 45.74
N GLU A 5 144.39 59.37 45.84
CA GLU A 5 143.61 58.68 44.80
C GLU A 5 142.09 58.96 44.86
N GLU A 6 141.51 59.21 46.05
CA GLU A 6 140.06 59.43 46.18
C GLU A 6 139.58 60.82 45.68
N LYS A 7 140.47 61.81 45.58
CA LYS A 7 140.12 63.16 45.10
C LYS A 7 140.07 63.28 43.58
N LYS A 8 140.68 62.35 42.82
CA LYS A 8 140.59 62.29 41.36
C LYS A 8 139.29 61.60 40.90
N ALA A 9 138.88 60.51 41.55
CA ALA A 9 137.65 59.77 41.22
C ALA A 9 136.36 60.60 41.44
N LYS A 10 136.30 61.42 42.49
CA LYS A 10 135.12 62.28 42.76
C LYS A 10 134.92 63.42 41.74
N LYS A 11 135.97 63.84 41.02
CA LYS A 11 135.87 64.93 40.03
C LYS A 11 135.46 64.43 38.64
N GLU A 12 135.82 63.19 38.31
CA GLU A 12 135.41 62.50 37.08
C GLU A 12 133.95 62.03 37.13
N ALA A 13 133.51 61.48 38.27
CA ALA A 13 132.12 61.08 38.48
C ALA A 13 131.14 62.27 38.34
N LYS A 14 131.50 63.45 38.86
CA LYS A 14 130.66 64.67 38.78
C LYS A 14 130.58 65.25 37.36
N ARG A 15 131.54 64.97 36.48
CA ARG A 15 131.53 65.40 35.07
C ARG A 15 130.66 64.48 34.21
N LEU A 16 130.74 63.17 34.45
CA LEU A 16 129.90 62.16 33.80
C LEU A 16 128.42 62.27 34.19
N GLU A 17 128.13 62.64 35.44
CA GLU A 17 126.75 62.84 35.90
C GLU A 17 126.10 64.08 35.28
N LYS A 18 126.85 65.18 35.09
CA LYS A 18 126.35 66.38 34.40
C LYS A 18 126.04 66.12 32.92
N LEU A 19 126.92 65.39 32.22
CA LEU A 19 126.68 65.00 30.83
C LEU A 19 125.45 64.09 30.68
N LYS A 20 125.26 63.12 31.59
CA LYS A 20 124.06 62.29 31.62
C LYS A 20 122.79 63.10 31.92
N ALA A 21 122.86 64.08 32.83
CA ALA A 21 121.73 64.95 33.15
C ALA A 21 121.35 65.86 31.97
N GLU A 22 122.32 66.38 31.22
CA GLU A 22 122.07 67.15 29.98
C GLU A 22 121.47 66.28 28.87
N GLU A 23 121.95 65.04 28.69
CA GLU A 23 121.36 64.10 27.74
C GLU A 23 119.93 63.68 28.14
N GLU A 24 119.66 63.50 29.43
CA GLU A 24 118.32 63.22 29.94
C GLU A 24 117.37 64.41 29.78
N LEU A 25 117.84 65.64 30.03
CA LEU A 25 117.07 66.85 29.78
C LEU A 25 116.74 67.00 28.29
N ARG A 26 117.70 66.70 27.40
CA ARG A 26 117.49 66.70 25.95
C ARG A 26 116.50 65.61 25.51
N LYS A 27 116.55 64.41 26.09
CA LYS A 27 115.58 63.33 25.86
C LYS A 27 114.19 63.70 26.37
N LYS A 28 114.08 64.35 27.53
CA LYS A 28 112.80 64.85 28.09
C LYS A 28 112.20 65.96 27.23
N LEU A 29 113.01 66.87 26.70
CA LEU A 29 112.56 67.91 25.77
C LEU A 29 112.01 67.29 24.47
N LYS A 30 112.75 66.36 23.85
CA LYS A 30 112.28 65.62 22.66
C LYS A 30 111.01 64.82 22.91
N ARG A 31 110.86 64.19 24.09
CA ARG A 31 109.63 63.48 24.46
C ARG A 31 108.45 64.44 24.60
N LYS A 32 108.64 65.61 25.22
CA LYS A 32 107.59 66.63 25.33
C LYS A 32 107.21 67.24 23.99
N GLU A 33 108.17 67.40 23.07
CA GLU A 33 107.89 67.80 21.69
C GLU A 33 107.09 66.73 20.95
N LEU A 34 107.49 65.46 21.06
CA LEU A 34 106.77 64.34 20.46
C LEU A 34 105.35 64.19 21.04
N GLU A 35 105.16 64.35 22.36
CA GLU A 35 103.84 64.33 23.00
C GLU A 35 102.96 65.49 22.53
N ARG A 36 103.53 66.68 22.31
CA ARG A 36 102.80 67.81 21.71
C ARG A 36 102.42 67.54 20.26
N GLU A 37 103.30 66.92 19.48
CA GLU A 37 102.99 66.53 18.10
C GLU A 37 101.91 65.44 18.04
N LEU A 38 101.97 64.43 18.92
CA LEU A 38 100.94 63.39 19.02
C LEU A 38 99.60 63.96 19.48
N ALA A 39 99.59 64.87 20.47
CA ALA A 39 98.38 65.55 20.90
C ALA A 39 97.80 66.45 19.79
N ALA A 40 98.66 67.14 19.03
CA ALA A 40 98.25 67.93 17.88
C ALA A 40 97.71 67.06 16.73
N GLN A 41 98.31 65.88 16.48
CA GLN A 41 97.82 64.91 15.50
C GLN A 41 96.50 64.27 15.94
N ALA A 42 96.32 63.96 17.22
CA ALA A 42 95.06 63.45 17.75
C ALA A 42 93.93 64.48 17.62
N LYS A 43 94.24 65.76 17.89
CA LYS A 43 93.29 66.87 17.67
C LYS A 43 92.95 67.02 16.18
N LYS A 44 93.96 67.02 15.30
CA LYS A 44 93.75 67.05 13.84
C LYS A 44 92.96 65.84 13.34
N ARG A 45 93.18 64.64 13.88
CA ARG A 45 92.39 63.44 13.54
C ARG A 45 90.94 63.58 13.99
N GLY A 46 90.69 64.08 15.20
CA GLY A 46 89.32 64.35 15.67
C GLY A 46 88.61 65.42 14.84
N GLU A 47 89.32 66.45 14.37
CA GLU A 47 88.79 67.45 13.43
C GLU A 47 88.49 66.83 12.06
N LEU A 48 89.35 65.94 11.57
CA LEU A 48 89.16 65.23 10.30
C LEU A 48 88.01 64.22 10.37
N ASP A 49 87.84 63.50 11.49
CA ASP A 49 86.71 62.60 11.72
C ASP A 49 85.38 63.37 11.85
N LYS A 50 85.38 64.54 12.49
CA LYS A 50 84.21 65.43 12.52
C LYS A 50 83.86 65.92 11.12
N SER A 51 84.85 66.41 10.37
CA SER A 51 84.67 66.83 8.98
C SER A 51 84.18 65.68 8.07
N TRP A 52 84.71 64.47 8.25
CA TRP A 52 84.27 63.28 7.52
C TRP A 52 82.84 62.88 7.88
N ARG A 53 82.47 62.91 9.17
CA ARG A 53 81.10 62.64 9.61
C ARG A 53 80.13 63.70 9.09
N GLU A 54 80.49 64.98 9.13
CA GLU A 54 79.70 66.07 8.58
C GLU A 54 79.53 65.94 7.07
N MET A 55 80.59 65.58 6.34
CA MET A 55 80.53 65.31 4.91
C MET A 55 79.64 64.09 4.60
N MET A 56 79.80 62.99 5.33
CA MET A 56 78.98 61.80 5.17
C MET A 56 77.52 62.05 5.52
N LEU A 57 77.24 62.87 6.55
CA LEU A 57 75.87 63.29 6.88
C LEU A 57 75.29 64.10 5.72
N LYS A 58 76.02 65.09 5.20
CA LYS A 58 75.58 65.89 4.05
C LYS A 58 75.30 65.05 2.80
N ILE A 59 76.05 63.96 2.59
CA ILE A 59 75.83 63.04 1.46
C ILE A 59 74.65 62.10 1.72
N LYS A 60 74.50 61.56 2.94
CA LYS A 60 73.50 60.54 3.27
C LYS A 60 72.13 61.11 3.64
N GLU A 61 72.07 62.28 4.23
CA GLU A 61 70.82 62.96 4.59
C GLU A 61 69.83 63.11 3.42
N PRO A 62 70.23 63.59 2.22
CA PRO A 62 69.30 63.66 1.08
C PRO A 62 68.85 62.28 0.59
N VAL A 63 69.73 61.26 0.66
CA VAL A 63 69.39 59.87 0.29
C VAL A 63 68.34 59.30 1.25
N PHE A 64 68.53 59.45 2.57
CA PHE A 64 67.54 59.00 3.55
C PHE A 64 66.22 59.75 3.40
N ARG A 65 66.27 61.05 3.09
CA ARG A 65 65.06 61.84 2.84
C ARG A 65 64.29 61.29 1.64
N GLN A 66 64.99 60.97 0.56
CA GLN A 66 64.40 60.39 -0.63
C GLN A 66 63.87 58.97 -0.40
N ASP A 67 64.59 58.13 0.35
CA ASP A 67 64.14 56.78 0.71
C ASP A 67 62.87 56.83 1.58
N ILE A 68 62.82 57.73 2.57
CA ILE A 68 61.64 57.96 3.41
C ILE A 68 60.46 58.45 2.55
N GLU A 69 60.70 59.34 1.59
CA GLU A 69 59.66 59.84 0.69
C GLU A 69 59.11 58.74 -0.22
N VAL A 70 59.98 57.91 -0.81
CA VAL A 70 59.58 56.74 -1.60
C VAL A 70 58.80 55.74 -0.76
N LEU A 71 59.27 55.43 0.45
CA LEU A 71 58.57 54.57 1.40
C LEU A 71 57.19 55.13 1.74
N TRP A 72 57.09 56.44 1.94
CA TRP A 72 55.83 57.13 2.22
C TRP A 72 54.86 57.01 1.04
N TYR A 73 55.27 57.30 -0.20
CA TYR A 73 54.41 57.13 -1.37
C TYR A 73 53.98 55.67 -1.61
N VAL A 74 54.89 54.71 -1.39
CA VAL A 74 54.57 53.28 -1.51
C VAL A 74 53.57 52.87 -0.43
N PHE A 75 53.74 53.37 0.80
CA PHE A 75 52.81 53.15 1.90
C PHE A 75 51.44 53.73 1.59
N GLU A 76 51.34 55.01 1.21
CA GLU A 76 50.05 55.64 0.85
C GLU A 76 49.35 54.88 -0.27
N ARG A 77 50.05 54.57 -1.36
CA ARG A 77 49.45 53.79 -2.46
C ARG A 77 48.95 52.42 -2.01
N THR A 78 49.67 51.75 -1.11
CA THR A 78 49.26 50.44 -0.58
C THR A 78 48.08 50.58 0.37
N TYR A 79 48.06 51.65 1.17
CA TYR A 79 46.98 52.01 2.06
C TYR A 79 45.71 52.29 1.27
N ASP A 80 45.75 53.17 0.26
CA ASP A 80 44.60 53.52 -0.59
C ASP A 80 44.03 52.30 -1.32
N LYS A 81 44.90 51.41 -1.84
CA LYS A 81 44.45 50.16 -2.47
C LYS A 81 43.74 49.25 -1.48
N LYS A 82 44.28 49.11 -0.26
CA LYS A 82 43.66 48.29 0.78
C LYS A 82 42.35 48.91 1.25
N ASP A 83 42.30 50.22 1.44
CA ASP A 83 41.08 50.94 1.83
C ASP A 83 40.00 50.84 0.75
N TYR A 84 40.36 51.00 -0.53
CA TYR A 84 39.46 50.75 -1.65
C TYR A 84 38.96 49.31 -1.67
N LEU A 85 39.85 48.32 -1.51
CA LEU A 85 39.45 46.91 -1.46
C LEU A 85 38.51 46.64 -0.29
N ILE A 86 38.78 47.18 0.90
CA ILE A 86 37.90 47.05 2.06
C ILE A 86 36.52 47.65 1.73
N LYS A 87 36.46 48.89 1.26
CA LYS A 87 35.20 49.56 0.87
C LYS A 87 34.44 48.78 -0.19
N TYR A 88 35.12 48.31 -1.21
CA TYR A 88 34.53 47.50 -2.29
C TYR A 88 33.99 46.16 -1.77
N THR A 89 34.74 45.48 -0.89
CA THR A 89 34.27 44.24 -0.27
C THR A 89 33.08 44.46 0.65
N MET A 90 33.03 45.58 1.38
CA MET A 90 31.87 45.94 2.19
C MET A 90 30.64 46.17 1.30
N GLN A 91 30.78 46.91 0.20
CA GLN A 91 29.67 47.11 -0.76
C GLN A 91 29.17 45.80 -1.38
N LEU A 92 30.09 44.90 -1.73
CA LEU A 92 29.72 43.57 -2.22
C LEU A 92 28.99 42.75 -1.16
N MET A 93 29.41 42.86 0.10
CA MET A 93 28.75 42.17 1.22
C MET A 93 27.35 42.71 1.46
N ASP A 94 27.17 44.04 1.44
CA ASP A 94 25.85 44.68 1.55
C ASP A 94 24.95 44.25 0.40
N THR A 95 25.48 44.21 -0.83
CA THR A 95 24.72 43.77 -2.01
C THR A 95 24.31 42.29 -1.92
N ALA A 96 25.20 41.44 -1.41
CA ALA A 96 24.93 40.02 -1.21
C ALA A 96 23.86 39.80 -0.12
N ASP A 97 23.92 40.56 0.98
CA ASP A 97 22.91 40.52 2.04
C ASP A 97 21.54 40.98 1.52
N ASP A 98 21.50 42.07 0.76
CA ASP A 98 20.29 42.56 0.09
C ASP A 98 19.67 41.49 -0.83
N GLN A 99 20.50 40.81 -1.62
CA GLN A 99 20.04 39.71 -2.49
C GLN A 99 19.52 38.52 -1.68
N PHE A 100 20.20 38.17 -0.59
CA PHE A 100 19.77 37.10 0.29
C PHE A 100 18.42 37.41 0.95
N GLN A 101 18.25 38.62 1.52
CA GLN A 101 17.01 39.06 2.13
C GLN A 101 15.84 39.06 1.12
N ARG A 102 16.06 39.56 -0.10
CA ARG A 102 15.03 39.53 -1.17
C ARG A 102 14.65 38.11 -1.57
N THR A 103 15.63 37.21 -1.64
CA THR A 103 15.41 35.81 -1.98
C THR A 103 14.57 35.13 -0.90
N VAL A 104 14.89 35.35 0.37
CA VAL A 104 14.12 34.84 1.52
C VAL A 104 12.69 35.41 1.51
N ALA A 105 12.53 36.71 1.30
CA ALA A 105 11.21 37.34 1.22
C ALA A 105 10.35 36.74 0.10
N SER A 106 10.93 36.56 -1.09
CA SER A 106 10.26 35.93 -2.24
C SER A 106 9.87 34.47 -1.95
N PHE A 107 10.73 33.71 -1.25
CA PHE A 107 10.38 32.35 -0.83
C PHE A 107 9.25 32.33 0.19
N CYS A 108 9.26 33.21 1.19
CA CYS A 108 8.16 33.32 2.16
C CYS A 108 6.84 33.65 1.45
N GLU A 109 6.83 34.62 0.53
CA GLU A 109 5.65 34.97 -0.25
C GLU A 109 5.14 33.80 -1.11
N THR A 110 6.05 33.03 -1.72
CA THR A 110 5.69 31.84 -2.49
C THR A 110 5.08 30.76 -1.61
N ILE A 111 5.60 30.56 -0.39
CA ILE A 111 5.05 29.62 0.57
C ILE A 111 3.67 30.10 1.07
N ASP A 112 3.53 31.38 1.40
CA ASP A 112 2.27 31.95 1.87
C ASP A 112 1.17 31.87 0.82
N THR A 113 1.48 32.18 -0.45
CA THR A 113 0.54 32.03 -1.57
C THR A 113 0.12 30.58 -1.76
N MET A 114 1.06 29.63 -1.63
CA MET A 114 0.78 28.20 -1.69
C MET A 114 -0.12 27.75 -0.53
N ILE A 115 0.18 28.17 0.70
CA ILE A 115 -0.64 27.85 1.89
C ILE A 115 -2.06 28.38 1.70
N ASN A 116 -2.21 29.65 1.30
CA ASN A 116 -3.52 30.26 1.09
C ASN A 116 -4.33 29.55 0.00
N LYS A 117 -3.68 29.12 -1.10
CA LYS A 117 -4.33 28.32 -2.13
C LYS A 117 -4.83 26.98 -1.58
N PHE A 118 -3.99 26.26 -0.84
CA PHE A 118 -4.39 24.99 -0.23
C PHE A 118 -5.52 25.14 0.77
N LEU A 119 -5.50 26.19 1.60
CA LEU A 119 -6.59 26.48 2.53
C LEU A 119 -7.90 26.75 1.79
N SER A 120 -7.86 27.53 0.70
CA SER A 120 -9.04 27.82 -0.11
C SER A 120 -9.60 26.57 -0.79
N GLU A 121 -8.73 25.74 -1.39
CA GLU A 121 -9.14 24.47 -2.00
C GLU A 121 -9.72 23.51 -0.96
N MET A 122 -9.14 23.44 0.25
CA MET A 122 -9.64 22.60 1.33
C MET A 122 -11.02 23.07 1.82
N GLU A 123 -11.24 24.38 1.92
CA GLU A 123 -12.56 24.93 2.26
C GLU A 123 -13.60 24.63 1.17
N GLN A 124 -13.25 24.75 -0.11
CA GLN A 124 -14.13 24.41 -1.22
C GLN A 124 -14.49 22.92 -1.23
N LEU A 125 -13.51 22.04 -1.00
CA LEU A 125 -13.73 20.60 -0.88
C LEU A 125 -14.65 20.27 0.31
N SER A 126 -14.46 20.90 1.46
CA SER A 126 -15.35 20.75 2.62
C SER A 126 -16.78 21.13 2.26
N LYS A 127 -16.99 22.32 1.66
CA LYS A 127 -18.32 22.78 1.25
C LYS A 127 -18.99 21.85 0.24
N LEU A 128 -18.23 21.35 -0.74
CA LEU A 128 -18.74 20.40 -1.72
C LEU A 128 -19.10 19.05 -1.08
N ASN A 129 -18.32 18.60 -0.11
CA ASN A 129 -18.61 17.37 0.64
C ASN A 129 -19.86 17.53 1.50
N ASP A 130 -20.02 18.65 2.19
CA ASP A 130 -21.21 18.96 3.00
C ASP A 130 -22.47 19.04 2.13
N LEU A 131 -22.35 19.66 0.94
CA LEU A 131 -23.45 19.70 -0.02
C LEU A 131 -23.81 18.30 -0.52
N ARG A 132 -22.82 17.49 -0.91
CA ARG A 132 -23.04 16.11 -1.41
C ARG A 132 -23.66 15.22 -0.33
N THR A 133 -23.17 15.29 0.90
CA THR A 133 -23.72 14.52 2.01
C THR A 133 -25.13 14.95 2.34
N SER A 134 -25.42 16.26 2.40
CA SER A 134 -26.77 16.78 2.58
C SER A 134 -27.73 16.33 1.48
N GLN A 135 -27.31 16.38 0.21
CA GLN A 135 -28.11 15.90 -0.92
C GLN A 135 -28.38 14.39 -0.85
N ALA A 136 -27.37 13.59 -0.50
CA ALA A 136 -27.51 12.14 -0.36
C ALA A 136 -28.45 11.77 0.81
N LEU A 137 -28.35 12.47 1.94
CA LEU A 137 -29.25 12.29 3.08
C LEU A 137 -30.69 12.63 2.71
N LYS A 138 -30.90 13.77 2.04
CA LYS A 138 -32.23 14.18 1.59
C LYS A 138 -32.82 13.18 0.59
N ALA A 139 -32.04 12.72 -0.39
CA ALA A 139 -32.49 11.71 -1.34
C ALA A 139 -32.85 10.38 -0.65
N GLY A 140 -32.07 9.97 0.37
CA GLY A 140 -32.37 8.80 1.18
C GLY A 140 -33.66 8.94 1.99
N GLU A 141 -33.91 10.12 2.56
CA GLU A 141 -35.14 10.43 3.30
C GLU A 141 -36.37 10.45 2.38
N ASP A 142 -36.25 11.10 1.22
CA ASP A 142 -37.31 11.14 0.19
C ASP A 142 -37.66 9.72 -0.29
N GLU A 143 -36.66 8.88 -0.54
CA GLU A 143 -36.86 7.47 -0.93
C GLU A 143 -37.52 6.66 0.19
N ALA A 144 -37.07 6.82 1.44
CA ALA A 144 -37.66 6.12 2.58
C ALA A 144 -39.13 6.52 2.78
N ASN A 145 -39.46 7.81 2.60
CA ASN A 145 -40.83 8.31 2.67
C ASN A 145 -41.69 7.75 1.52
N ARG A 146 -41.14 7.66 0.30
CA ARG A 146 -41.83 7.04 -0.84
C ARG A 146 -42.15 5.58 -0.57
N ILE A 147 -41.15 4.79 -0.15
CA ILE A 147 -41.33 3.37 0.18
C ILE A 147 -42.39 3.19 1.26
N ARG A 148 -42.38 4.03 2.29
CA ARG A 148 -43.37 3.97 3.38
C ARG A 148 -44.77 4.30 2.89
N SER A 149 -44.91 5.32 2.04
CA SER A 149 -46.19 5.67 1.42
C SER A 149 -46.72 4.52 0.56
N ASP A 150 -45.87 3.97 -0.32
CA ASP A 150 -46.25 2.86 -1.20
C ASP A 150 -46.63 1.62 -0.39
N HIS A 151 -45.87 1.30 0.67
CA HIS A 151 -46.20 0.22 1.59
C HIS A 151 -47.57 0.40 2.25
N ASN A 152 -47.85 1.59 2.79
CA ASN A 152 -49.14 1.88 3.43
C ASN A 152 -50.31 1.80 2.44
N THR A 153 -50.12 2.26 1.19
CA THR A 153 -51.16 2.14 0.15
C THR A 153 -51.39 0.68 -0.25
N ALA A 154 -50.34 -0.13 -0.36
CA ALA A 154 -50.47 -1.56 -0.63
C ALA A 154 -51.14 -2.31 0.53
N GLU A 155 -50.78 -1.98 1.77
CA GLU A 155 -51.37 -2.58 2.98
C GLU A 155 -52.87 -2.27 3.06
N THR A 156 -53.26 -1.00 2.92
CA THR A 156 -54.67 -0.59 2.93
C THR A 156 -55.47 -1.24 1.80
N HIS A 157 -54.88 -1.39 0.60
CA HIS A 157 -55.50 -2.12 -0.50
C HIS A 157 -55.71 -3.61 -0.18
N LEU A 158 -54.72 -4.29 0.42
CA LEU A 158 -54.86 -5.68 0.84
C LEU A 158 -55.90 -5.85 1.94
N GLN A 159 -55.93 -4.93 2.92
CA GLN A 159 -56.97 -4.91 3.96
C GLN A 159 -58.37 -4.76 3.35
N LEU A 160 -58.52 -3.90 2.33
CA LEU A 160 -59.79 -3.73 1.62
C LEU A 160 -60.20 -5.01 0.87
N LEU A 161 -59.28 -5.67 0.17
CA LEU A 161 -59.54 -6.95 -0.50
C LEU A 161 -59.94 -8.05 0.47
N LEU A 162 -59.26 -8.14 1.62
CA LEU A 162 -59.60 -9.08 2.69
C LEU A 162 -61.00 -8.81 3.22
N TYR A 163 -61.32 -7.54 3.53
CA TYR A 163 -62.64 -7.15 3.99
C TYR A 163 -63.75 -7.50 2.98
N HIS A 164 -63.52 -7.20 1.69
CA HIS A 164 -64.45 -7.58 0.63
C HIS A 164 -64.58 -9.10 0.50
N GLY A 165 -63.47 -9.85 0.56
CA GLY A 165 -63.47 -11.31 0.52
C GLY A 165 -64.26 -11.94 1.67
N HIS A 166 -64.09 -11.43 2.89
CA HIS A 166 -64.87 -11.87 4.04
C HIS A 166 -66.35 -11.54 3.90
N THR A 167 -66.67 -10.31 3.51
CA THR A 167 -68.07 -9.87 3.36
C THR A 167 -68.80 -10.67 2.26
N THR A 168 -68.13 -10.95 1.14
CA THR A 168 -68.68 -11.76 0.05
C THR A 168 -68.85 -13.23 0.44
N ALA A 169 -67.90 -13.82 1.16
CA ALA A 169 -68.03 -15.18 1.69
C ALA A 169 -69.17 -15.30 2.71
N ASP A 170 -69.29 -14.34 3.62
CA ASP A 170 -70.36 -14.31 4.63
C ASP A 170 -71.73 -14.14 3.99
N THR A 171 -71.87 -13.21 3.04
CA THR A 171 -73.13 -13.03 2.29
C THR A 171 -73.51 -14.28 1.52
N LEU A 172 -72.56 -14.94 0.84
CA LEU A 172 -72.80 -16.21 0.15
C LEU A 172 -73.20 -17.33 1.12
N ALA A 173 -72.56 -17.42 2.28
CA ALA A 173 -72.91 -18.41 3.29
C ALA A 173 -74.34 -18.16 3.82
N TRP A 174 -74.72 -16.90 4.04
CA TRP A 174 -76.07 -16.52 4.43
C TRP A 174 -77.11 -16.82 3.36
N THR A 175 -76.87 -16.47 2.10
CA THR A 175 -77.80 -16.76 1.00
C THR A 175 -77.94 -18.27 0.80
N THR A 176 -76.85 -19.02 0.79
CA THR A 176 -76.87 -20.50 0.65
C THR A 176 -77.65 -21.15 1.79
N ARG A 177 -77.48 -20.69 3.04
CA ARG A 177 -78.30 -21.17 4.17
C ARG A 177 -79.78 -20.86 3.95
N GLY A 178 -80.11 -19.65 3.50
CA GLY A 178 -81.49 -19.27 3.18
C GLY A 178 -82.10 -20.15 2.09
N GLU A 179 -81.38 -20.36 0.98
CA GLU A 179 -81.80 -21.24 -0.11
C GLU A 179 -82.01 -22.69 0.35
N ASN A 180 -81.12 -23.22 1.20
CA ASN A 180 -81.26 -24.57 1.74
C ASN A 180 -82.50 -24.69 2.64
N LEU A 181 -82.78 -23.70 3.49
CA LEU A 181 -84.00 -23.68 4.32
C LEU A 181 -85.27 -23.65 3.46
N VAL A 182 -85.27 -22.88 2.37
CA VAL A 182 -86.39 -22.87 1.40
C VAL A 182 -86.55 -24.24 0.75
N LYS A 183 -85.47 -24.87 0.29
CA LYS A 183 -85.51 -26.22 -0.28
C LYS A 183 -86.01 -27.27 0.71
N GLU A 184 -85.58 -27.20 1.97
CA GLU A 184 -86.07 -28.09 3.03
C GLU A 184 -87.59 -27.94 3.23
N ASP A 185 -88.11 -26.71 3.21
CA ASP A 185 -89.55 -26.47 3.33
C ASP A 185 -90.33 -26.93 2.09
N GLU A 186 -89.81 -26.67 0.89
CA GLU A 186 -90.37 -27.16 -0.37
C GLU A 186 -90.46 -28.70 -0.37
N ASP A 187 -89.40 -29.39 0.03
CA ASP A 187 -89.37 -30.85 0.07
C ASP A 187 -90.32 -31.39 1.16
N ARG A 188 -90.38 -30.75 2.33
CA ARG A 188 -91.37 -31.08 3.37
C ARG A 188 -92.79 -30.95 2.84
N ASN A 189 -93.09 -29.89 2.08
CA ASN A 189 -94.39 -29.68 1.46
C ASN A 189 -94.67 -30.71 0.36
N LYS A 190 -93.69 -31.05 -0.48
CA LYS A 190 -93.80 -32.13 -1.48
C LYS A 190 -94.15 -33.46 -0.82
N TYR A 191 -93.43 -33.87 0.22
CA TYR A 191 -93.72 -35.11 0.95
C TYR A 191 -95.09 -35.09 1.62
N SER A 192 -95.52 -33.93 2.15
CA SER A 192 -96.87 -33.78 2.70
C SER A 192 -97.94 -33.97 1.62
N ASN A 193 -97.73 -33.39 0.43
CA ASN A 193 -98.63 -33.54 -0.72
C ASN A 193 -98.65 -34.97 -1.26
N GLU A 194 -97.49 -35.62 -1.40
CA GLU A 194 -97.39 -37.02 -1.81
C GLU A 194 -98.11 -37.95 -0.85
N ARG A 195 -97.97 -37.72 0.47
CA ARG A 195 -98.69 -38.49 1.49
C ARG A 195 -100.20 -38.32 1.35
N GLU A 196 -100.68 -37.11 1.10
CA GLU A 196 -102.11 -36.85 0.90
C GLU A 196 -102.64 -37.48 -0.41
N ASN A 197 -101.86 -37.39 -1.48
CA ASN A 197 -102.18 -38.05 -2.76
C ASN A 197 -102.26 -39.58 -2.59
N LEU A 198 -101.31 -40.18 -1.88
CA LEU A 198 -101.33 -41.63 -1.62
C LEU A 198 -102.51 -42.02 -0.73
N ARG A 199 -102.84 -41.21 0.28
CA ARG A 199 -104.02 -41.39 1.12
C ARG A 199 -105.30 -41.39 0.28
N SER A 200 -105.47 -40.37 -0.57
CA SER A 200 -106.62 -40.27 -1.48
C SER A 200 -106.68 -41.46 -2.45
N TYR A 201 -105.54 -41.89 -3.02
CA TYR A 201 -105.47 -43.06 -3.89
C TYR A 201 -105.89 -44.35 -3.15
N LEU A 202 -105.40 -44.57 -1.93
CA LEU A 202 -105.75 -45.74 -1.13
C LEU A 202 -107.21 -45.74 -0.70
N GLU A 203 -107.76 -44.58 -0.35
CA GLU A 203 -109.17 -44.44 0.00
C GLU A 203 -110.07 -44.69 -1.21
N ASN A 204 -109.70 -44.18 -2.39
CA ASN A 204 -110.42 -44.45 -3.64
C ASN A 204 -110.36 -45.93 -4.03
N THR A 205 -109.19 -46.57 -3.94
CA THR A 205 -109.06 -48.01 -4.23
C THR A 205 -109.80 -48.87 -3.20
N TYR A 206 -109.76 -48.51 -1.92
CA TYR A 206 -110.57 -49.15 -0.89
C TYR A 206 -112.07 -49.05 -1.18
N ASN A 207 -112.57 -47.85 -1.50
CA ASN A 207 -113.98 -47.64 -1.83
C ASN A 207 -114.38 -48.43 -3.08
N HIS A 208 -113.52 -48.46 -4.10
CA HIS A 208 -113.74 -49.25 -5.30
C HIS A 208 -113.83 -50.75 -5.00
N MET A 209 -112.85 -51.31 -4.27
CA MET A 209 -112.84 -52.73 -3.87
C MET A 209 -114.03 -53.07 -2.96
N TRP A 210 -114.47 -52.13 -2.12
CA TRP A 210 -115.65 -52.30 -1.27
C TRP A 210 -116.94 -52.40 -2.08
N ASP A 211 -117.07 -51.60 -3.14
CA ASP A 211 -118.21 -51.67 -4.05
C ASP A 211 -118.17 -52.93 -4.92
N GLU A 212 -116.98 -53.35 -5.39
CA GLU A 212 -116.79 -54.64 -6.05
C GLU A 212 -117.12 -55.81 -5.12
N TYR A 213 -116.69 -55.78 -3.85
CA TYR A 213 -116.99 -56.81 -2.87
C TYR A 213 -118.51 -56.92 -2.64
N LYS A 214 -119.22 -55.80 -2.49
CA LYS A 214 -120.69 -55.81 -2.43
C LYS A 214 -121.33 -56.39 -3.70
N ALA A 215 -120.78 -56.09 -4.87
CA ALA A 215 -121.27 -56.63 -6.14
C ALA A 215 -121.05 -58.14 -6.23
N VAL A 216 -119.88 -58.63 -5.82
CA VAL A 216 -119.56 -60.07 -5.79
C VAL A 216 -120.36 -60.80 -4.73
N LEU A 217 -120.60 -60.23 -3.54
CA LEU A 217 -121.44 -60.85 -2.52
C LEU A 217 -122.88 -61.04 -3.04
N LYS A 218 -123.42 -60.03 -3.73
CA LYS A 218 -124.71 -60.11 -4.44
C LYS A 218 -124.70 -61.20 -5.54
N ALA A 219 -123.60 -61.32 -6.28
CA ALA A 219 -123.42 -62.35 -7.32
C ALA A 219 -123.20 -63.77 -6.73
N TYR A 220 -122.58 -63.88 -5.56
CA TYR A 220 -122.29 -65.15 -4.88
C TYR A 220 -123.54 -65.76 -4.26
N VAL A 221 -124.38 -64.95 -3.63
CA VAL A 221 -125.71 -65.37 -3.14
C VAL A 221 -126.60 -65.87 -4.28
N THR A 222 -126.45 -65.31 -5.48
CA THR A 222 -127.19 -65.75 -6.67
C THR A 222 -126.53 -66.95 -7.38
N GLY A 223 -125.20 -67.14 -7.27
CA GLY A 223 -124.44 -68.17 -7.98
C GLY A 223 -124.10 -69.46 -7.21
N THR A 224 -124.28 -69.52 -5.89
CA THR A 224 -123.92 -70.72 -5.08
C THR A 224 -124.86 -71.92 -5.23
N SER A 225 -125.94 -71.79 -6.00
CA SER A 225 -126.76 -72.92 -6.45
C SER A 225 -126.03 -73.81 -7.47
N ASP A 226 -125.16 -73.22 -8.30
CA ASP A 226 -124.56 -73.91 -9.47
C ASP A 226 -123.12 -74.41 -9.25
N ASN A 227 -122.43 -73.96 -8.20
CA ASN A 227 -121.02 -74.25 -7.97
C ASN A 227 -120.69 -75.65 -7.41
N LEU A 228 -121.68 -76.43 -6.94
CA LEU A 228 -121.45 -77.84 -6.59
C LEU A 228 -121.08 -78.70 -7.82
N LYS A 229 -121.43 -78.25 -9.03
CA LYS A 229 -121.21 -78.98 -10.30
C LYS A 229 -119.87 -78.65 -10.98
N GLN A 230 -119.21 -77.54 -10.64
CA GLN A 230 -117.97 -77.10 -11.31
C GLN A 230 -116.67 -77.61 -10.66
N VAL A 231 -116.69 -78.05 -9.41
CA VAL A 231 -115.51 -78.64 -8.72
C VAL A 231 -114.97 -79.88 -9.43
N ARG A 232 -115.85 -80.65 -10.10
CA ARG A 232 -115.46 -81.82 -10.90
C ARG A 232 -114.76 -81.48 -12.23
N LYS A 233 -114.83 -80.22 -12.70
CA LYS A 233 -114.19 -79.78 -13.96
C LYS A 233 -112.77 -79.24 -13.77
N LEU A 234 -112.38 -78.84 -12.55
CA LEU A 234 -111.09 -78.20 -12.27
C LEU A 234 -109.90 -79.17 -12.19
N ARG A 235 -110.13 -80.45 -11.87
CA ARG A 235 -109.08 -81.49 -11.85
C ARG A 235 -108.44 -81.79 -13.21
N ARG A 236 -109.09 -81.43 -14.33
CA ARG A 236 -108.52 -81.63 -15.68
C ARG A 236 -107.63 -80.47 -16.15
N LYS A 237 -107.70 -79.30 -15.49
CA LYS A 237 -106.86 -78.12 -15.80
C LYS A 237 -105.52 -78.15 -15.08
N GLU A 238 -105.45 -78.84 -13.94
CA GLU A 238 -104.26 -78.98 -13.11
C GLU A 238 -103.10 -79.68 -13.84
N ASN A 239 -103.40 -80.71 -14.64
CA ASN A 239 -102.41 -81.44 -15.42
C ASN A 239 -101.79 -80.62 -16.58
N LEU A 240 -102.48 -79.59 -17.09
CA LEU A 240 -101.96 -78.72 -18.16
C LEU A 240 -100.99 -77.64 -17.62
N MET A 241 -101.17 -77.24 -16.35
CA MET A 241 -100.32 -76.23 -15.71
C MET A 241 -98.95 -76.79 -15.31
N ALA A 242 -98.87 -78.10 -15.04
CA ALA A 242 -97.62 -78.77 -14.69
C ALA A 242 -96.55 -78.69 -15.80
N ASP A 243 -96.94 -78.81 -17.08
CA ASP A 243 -96.01 -78.73 -18.22
C ASP A 243 -95.51 -77.30 -18.50
N ILE A 244 -96.34 -76.29 -18.21
CA ILE A 244 -95.95 -74.88 -18.34
C ILE A 244 -94.91 -74.51 -17.27
N ILE A 245 -95.07 -75.02 -16.04
CA ILE A 245 -94.12 -74.81 -14.93
C ILE A 245 -92.73 -75.38 -15.27
N ALA A 246 -92.67 -76.55 -15.90
CA ALA A 246 -91.41 -77.16 -16.34
C ALA A 246 -90.67 -76.29 -17.39
N SER A 247 -91.41 -75.66 -18.32
CA SER A 247 -90.82 -74.77 -19.34
C SER A 247 -90.31 -73.44 -18.76
N GLN A 248 -90.99 -72.91 -17.74
CA GLN A 248 -90.55 -71.69 -17.05
C GLN A 248 -89.34 -71.94 -16.14
N GLY A 249 -89.24 -73.10 -15.50
CA GLY A 249 -88.05 -73.47 -14.70
C GLY A 249 -86.75 -73.42 -15.50
N LYS A 250 -86.78 -73.80 -16.78
CA LYS A 250 -85.62 -73.71 -17.68
C LYS A 250 -85.24 -72.27 -18.04
N LYS A 251 -86.21 -71.36 -18.16
CA LYS A 251 -85.95 -69.92 -18.37
C LYS A 251 -85.36 -69.27 -17.12
N ILE A 252 -85.86 -69.64 -15.93
CA ILE A 252 -85.37 -69.15 -14.64
C ILE A 252 -83.89 -69.53 -14.42
N ALA A 253 -83.51 -70.77 -14.74
CA ALA A 253 -82.12 -71.22 -14.65
C ALA A 253 -81.17 -70.42 -15.55
N ASN A 254 -81.61 -70.07 -16.77
CA ASN A 254 -80.83 -69.24 -17.69
C ASN A 254 -80.68 -67.79 -17.19
N SER A 255 -81.74 -67.20 -16.63
CA SER A 255 -81.66 -65.88 -16.01
C SER A 255 -80.80 -65.86 -14.74
N ASP A 256 -80.82 -66.92 -13.93
CA ASP A 256 -79.97 -67.04 -12.74
C ASP A 256 -78.48 -67.13 -13.11
N GLY A 257 -78.15 -67.84 -14.19
CA GLY A 257 -76.79 -67.88 -14.75
C GLY A 257 -76.29 -66.52 -15.27
N LEU A 258 -77.17 -65.70 -15.83
CA LEU A 258 -76.83 -64.31 -16.21
C LEU A 258 -76.66 -63.42 -14.98
N LEU A 259 -77.54 -63.57 -13.99
CA LEU A 259 -77.52 -62.79 -12.75
C LEU A 259 -76.24 -63.06 -11.93
N LYS A 260 -75.75 -64.31 -11.90
CA LYS A 260 -74.46 -64.66 -11.29
C LYS A 260 -73.27 -64.01 -12.00
N ARG A 261 -73.25 -63.98 -13.34
CA ARG A 261 -72.19 -63.28 -14.10
C ARG A 261 -72.18 -61.78 -13.85
N LEU A 262 -73.35 -61.14 -13.88
CA LEU A 262 -73.48 -59.72 -13.59
C LEU A 262 -73.11 -59.38 -12.13
N LYS A 263 -73.41 -60.26 -11.17
CA LYS A 263 -72.96 -60.11 -9.77
C LYS A 263 -71.45 -60.21 -9.62
N ILE A 264 -70.79 -61.15 -10.33
CA ILE A 264 -69.33 -61.27 -10.31
C ILE A 264 -68.68 -60.03 -10.94
N GLU A 265 -69.25 -59.53 -12.04
CA GLU A 265 -68.76 -58.30 -12.68
C GLU A 265 -68.97 -57.06 -11.82
N LEU A 266 -70.14 -56.92 -11.18
CA LEU A 266 -70.42 -55.86 -10.21
C LEU A 266 -69.47 -55.93 -9.01
N ALA A 267 -69.23 -57.12 -8.46
CA ALA A 267 -68.28 -57.32 -7.37
C ALA A 267 -66.84 -56.97 -7.78
N ALA A 268 -66.45 -57.19 -9.05
CA ALA A 268 -65.16 -56.74 -9.58
C ALA A 268 -65.07 -55.20 -9.72
N TYR A 269 -66.19 -54.53 -10.02
CA TYR A 269 -66.29 -53.07 -10.00
C TYR A 269 -66.27 -52.50 -8.57
N GLU A 270 -67.04 -53.06 -7.64
CA GLU A 270 -67.14 -52.65 -6.23
C GLU A 270 -65.85 -52.92 -5.44
N SER A 271 -65.17 -54.04 -5.70
CA SER A 271 -63.85 -54.35 -5.10
C SER A 271 -62.71 -53.45 -5.60
N GLY A 272 -62.96 -52.62 -6.63
CA GLY A 272 -61.97 -51.69 -7.15
C GLY A 272 -60.79 -52.34 -7.90
N THR A 273 -60.87 -53.63 -8.22
CA THR A 273 -59.80 -54.36 -8.93
C THR A 273 -59.53 -53.79 -10.32
N LYS A 274 -60.57 -53.36 -11.06
CA LYS A 274 -60.42 -52.61 -12.33
C LYS A 274 -59.79 -51.21 -12.12
N GLN A 275 -59.92 -50.61 -10.94
CA GLN A 275 -59.35 -49.30 -10.59
C GLN A 275 -57.93 -49.39 -9.99
N ALA A 276 -57.51 -50.58 -9.55
CA ALA A 276 -56.20 -50.81 -8.95
C ALA A 276 -55.05 -50.44 -9.92
N ALA A 277 -55.17 -50.78 -11.20
CA ALA A 277 -54.19 -50.44 -12.23
C ALA A 277 -54.00 -48.91 -12.39
N PHE A 278 -55.07 -48.13 -12.30
CA PHE A 278 -54.99 -46.66 -12.36
C PHE A 278 -54.37 -46.06 -11.09
N ARG A 279 -54.69 -46.61 -9.91
CA ARG A 279 -54.07 -46.19 -8.64
C ARG A 279 -52.57 -46.47 -8.63
N ASP A 280 -52.18 -47.64 -9.11
CA ASP A 280 -50.79 -48.08 -9.22
C ASP A 280 -50.00 -47.21 -10.23
N ARG A 281 -50.56 -46.93 -11.41
CA ARG A 281 -49.97 -45.98 -12.37
C ARG A 281 -49.81 -44.57 -11.76
N ARG A 282 -50.83 -44.06 -11.07
CA ARG A 282 -50.77 -42.77 -10.36
C ARG A 282 -49.69 -42.76 -9.29
N ASN A 283 -49.58 -43.83 -8.50
CA ASN A 283 -48.58 -43.95 -7.44
C ASN A 283 -47.16 -44.01 -8.01
N ARG A 284 -46.93 -44.73 -9.12
CA ARG A 284 -45.64 -44.71 -9.84
C ARG A 284 -45.27 -43.31 -10.32
N HIS A 285 -46.20 -42.57 -10.92
CA HIS A 285 -45.96 -41.18 -11.34
C HIS A 285 -45.68 -40.28 -10.14
N ARG A 286 -46.44 -40.40 -9.05
CA ARG A 286 -46.21 -39.62 -7.82
C ARG A 286 -44.84 -39.91 -7.22
N ALA A 287 -44.42 -41.18 -7.19
CA ALA A 287 -43.10 -41.58 -6.71
C ALA A 287 -41.98 -41.06 -7.62
N ALA A 288 -42.17 -41.07 -8.95
CA ALA A 288 -41.22 -40.50 -9.90
C ALA A 288 -41.08 -38.98 -9.73
N CYS A 289 -42.18 -38.24 -9.61
CA CYS A 289 -42.17 -36.80 -9.33
C CYS A 289 -41.50 -36.49 -8.00
N PHE A 290 -41.76 -37.29 -6.96
CA PHE A 290 -41.12 -37.10 -5.66
C PHE A 290 -39.60 -37.33 -5.73
N ARG A 291 -39.15 -38.39 -6.42
CA ARG A 291 -37.71 -38.63 -6.63
C ARG A 291 -37.06 -37.49 -7.40
N LEU A 292 -37.69 -37.03 -8.49
CA LEU A 292 -37.17 -35.91 -9.27
C LEU A 292 -37.07 -34.63 -8.44
N LYS A 293 -38.11 -34.32 -7.65
CA LYS A 293 -38.10 -33.17 -6.74
C LYS A 293 -36.98 -33.29 -5.71
N LYS A 294 -36.79 -34.47 -5.13
CA LYS A 294 -35.72 -34.73 -4.17
C LYS A 294 -34.33 -34.56 -4.80
N THR A 295 -34.11 -35.13 -5.99
CA THR A 295 -32.84 -34.95 -6.71
C THR A 295 -32.57 -33.49 -7.05
N LEU A 296 -33.60 -32.72 -7.42
CA LEU A 296 -33.45 -31.29 -7.66
C LEU A 296 -33.08 -30.53 -6.38
N THR A 297 -33.74 -30.80 -5.25
CA THR A 297 -33.41 -30.13 -3.98
C THR A 297 -32.02 -30.51 -3.48
N ASP A 298 -31.65 -31.79 -3.59
CA ASP A 298 -30.33 -32.28 -3.20
C ASP A 298 -29.25 -31.67 -4.11
N GLY A 299 -29.50 -31.58 -5.42
CA GLY A 299 -28.63 -30.92 -6.39
C GLY A 299 -28.44 -29.42 -6.12
N CYS A 300 -29.53 -28.70 -5.82
CA CYS A 300 -29.42 -27.29 -5.42
C CYS A 300 -28.58 -27.12 -4.13
N ALA A 301 -28.69 -28.04 -3.17
CA ALA A 301 -27.88 -28.01 -1.96
C ALA A 301 -26.39 -28.31 -2.23
N THR A 302 -26.09 -29.22 -3.17
CA THR A 302 -24.70 -29.44 -3.59
C THR A 302 -24.12 -28.26 -4.34
N ASP A 303 -24.92 -27.63 -5.21
CA ASP A 303 -24.48 -26.48 -6.01
C ASP A 303 -24.20 -25.26 -5.11
N THR A 304 -25.03 -25.01 -4.11
CA THR A 304 -24.78 -23.92 -3.14
C THR A 304 -23.51 -24.19 -2.32
N MET A 305 -23.27 -25.43 -1.90
CA MET A 305 -22.06 -25.80 -1.18
C MET A 305 -20.80 -25.65 -2.06
N GLN A 306 -20.86 -26.11 -3.32
CA GLN A 306 -19.76 -25.98 -4.27
C GLN A 306 -19.48 -24.52 -4.61
N MET A 307 -20.52 -23.71 -4.81
CA MET A 307 -20.38 -22.28 -5.05
C MET A 307 -19.74 -21.57 -3.86
N ALA A 308 -20.19 -21.86 -2.63
CA ALA A 308 -19.57 -21.33 -1.42
C ALA A 308 -18.09 -21.71 -1.32
N LYS A 309 -17.73 -22.95 -1.68
CA LYS A 309 -16.34 -23.39 -1.68
C LYS A 309 -15.52 -22.69 -2.76
N LEU A 310 -16.07 -22.49 -3.95
CA LEU A 310 -15.41 -21.78 -5.03
C LEU A 310 -15.15 -20.32 -4.66
N VAL A 311 -16.13 -19.64 -4.07
CA VAL A 311 -15.99 -18.26 -3.59
C VAL A 311 -14.90 -18.19 -2.52
N GLN A 312 -14.92 -19.06 -1.52
CA GLN A 312 -13.89 -19.10 -0.49
C GLN A 312 -12.48 -19.27 -1.09
N VAL A 313 -12.30 -20.25 -1.98
CA VAL A 313 -10.99 -20.49 -2.61
C VAL A 313 -10.58 -19.31 -3.49
N SER A 314 -11.52 -18.68 -4.20
CA SER A 314 -11.26 -17.48 -4.99
C SER A 314 -10.78 -16.34 -4.09
N ASP A 315 -11.47 -16.05 -3.00
CA ASP A 315 -11.11 -14.99 -2.06
C ASP A 315 -9.74 -15.26 -1.44
N ASP A 316 -9.48 -16.49 -0.97
CA ASP A 316 -8.17 -16.90 -0.43
C ASP A 316 -7.04 -16.68 -1.47
N THR A 317 -7.30 -17.02 -2.75
CA THR A 317 -6.30 -16.81 -3.82
C THR A 317 -6.08 -15.33 -4.12
N VAL A 318 -7.12 -14.50 -4.08
CA VAL A 318 -7.01 -13.06 -4.28
C VAL A 318 -6.24 -12.43 -3.13
N GLU A 319 -6.53 -12.78 -1.88
CA GLU A 319 -5.79 -12.30 -0.71
C GLU A 319 -4.30 -12.66 -0.76
N TRP A 320 -3.99 -13.89 -1.19
CA TRP A 320 -2.62 -14.34 -1.37
C TRP A 320 -1.92 -13.55 -2.49
N LEU A 321 -2.58 -13.35 -3.64
CA LEU A 321 -2.04 -12.58 -4.76
C LEU A 321 -1.82 -11.10 -4.39
N GLU A 322 -2.75 -10.49 -3.65
CA GLU A 322 -2.58 -9.12 -3.14
C GLU A 322 -1.41 -9.02 -2.17
N SER A 323 -1.24 -10.01 -1.30
CA SER A 323 -0.12 -10.07 -0.36
C SER A 323 1.21 -10.20 -1.10
N ALA A 324 1.29 -11.08 -2.10
CA ALA A 324 2.45 -11.23 -2.97
C ALA A 324 2.74 -9.94 -3.76
N TYR A 325 1.70 -9.27 -4.27
CA TYR A 325 1.82 -7.98 -4.95
C TYR A 325 2.39 -6.91 -4.02
N LYS A 326 1.85 -6.76 -2.80
CA LYS A 326 2.37 -5.82 -1.77
C LYS A 326 3.83 -6.10 -1.43
N GLN A 327 4.23 -7.37 -1.32
CA GLN A 327 5.63 -7.75 -1.11
C GLN A 327 6.52 -7.38 -2.30
N GLY A 328 6.08 -7.69 -3.53
CA GLY A 328 6.78 -7.32 -4.76
C GLY A 328 6.94 -5.80 -4.89
N GLU A 329 5.89 -5.03 -4.59
CA GLU A 329 5.90 -3.58 -4.61
C GLU A 329 6.88 -3.03 -3.56
N LYS A 330 6.90 -3.59 -2.34
CA LYS A 330 7.87 -3.21 -1.30
C LYS A 330 9.30 -3.46 -1.76
N ILE A 331 9.57 -4.60 -2.40
CA ILE A 331 10.90 -4.92 -2.98
C ILE A 331 11.27 -3.90 -4.06
N LEU A 332 10.35 -3.56 -4.97
CA LEU A 332 10.60 -2.56 -6.02
C LEU A 332 10.84 -1.16 -5.45
N ARG A 333 10.06 -0.73 -4.46
CA ARG A 333 10.26 0.56 -3.76
C ARG A 333 11.62 0.60 -3.06
N MET A 334 11.99 -0.46 -2.33
CA MET A 334 13.32 -0.59 -1.72
C MET A 334 14.42 -0.57 -2.78
N ALA A 335 14.28 -1.31 -3.87
CA ALA A 335 15.26 -1.33 -4.96
C ALA A 335 15.42 0.07 -5.58
N ALA A 336 14.33 0.81 -5.78
CA ALA A 336 14.36 2.18 -6.28
C ALA A 336 15.05 3.15 -5.31
N LEU A 337 14.82 3.01 -4.00
CA LEU A 337 15.52 3.79 -2.96
C LEU A 337 17.01 3.45 -2.92
N CYS A 338 17.37 2.16 -2.89
CA CYS A 338 18.77 1.71 -2.94
C CYS A 338 19.47 2.22 -4.21
N ARG A 339 18.79 2.21 -5.36
CA ARG A 339 19.33 2.72 -6.63
C ARG A 339 19.71 4.20 -6.55
N LYS A 340 19.12 5.03 -5.67
CA LYS A 340 19.54 6.44 -5.52
C LYS A 340 20.99 6.56 -5.05
N PHE A 341 21.43 5.67 -4.16
CA PHE A 341 22.77 5.65 -3.57
C PHE A 341 23.80 4.91 -4.43
N GLU A 342 23.40 4.34 -5.56
CA GLU A 342 24.32 3.71 -6.50
C GLU A 342 25.04 4.76 -7.34
N THR A 343 26.33 4.54 -7.57
CA THR A 343 27.14 5.36 -8.48
C THR A 343 26.63 5.25 -9.92
N GLN A 344 26.90 6.25 -10.76
CA GLN A 344 26.50 6.17 -12.19
C GLN A 344 27.07 4.92 -12.88
N ARG A 345 28.31 4.54 -12.54
CA ARG A 345 28.95 3.32 -13.05
C ARG A 345 28.16 2.06 -12.71
N GLU A 346 27.62 1.96 -11.51
CA GLU A 346 26.82 0.81 -11.07
C GLU A 346 25.39 0.84 -11.64
N LYS A 347 24.83 2.02 -11.92
CA LYS A 347 23.54 2.16 -12.60
C LYS A 347 23.57 1.70 -14.05
N VAL A 348 24.66 2.02 -14.76
CA VAL A 348 24.88 1.67 -16.17
C VAL A 348 25.41 0.23 -16.31
N MET A 349 26.26 -0.21 -15.38
CA MET A 349 26.86 -1.54 -15.40
C MET A 349 26.73 -2.24 -14.02
N PRO A 350 25.52 -2.71 -13.65
CA PRO A 350 25.24 -3.27 -12.32
C PRO A 350 26.04 -4.55 -12.00
N PHE A 351 26.47 -5.27 -13.04
CA PHE A 351 27.10 -6.59 -12.91
C PHE A 351 28.56 -6.62 -13.39
N GLY A 352 29.16 -5.46 -13.73
CA GLY A 352 30.55 -5.34 -14.16
C GLY A 352 30.85 -5.76 -15.60
N THR A 353 32.11 -5.57 -16.02
CA THR A 353 32.61 -5.76 -17.40
C THR A 353 33.00 -7.21 -17.74
N ASN A 354 32.68 -8.17 -16.87
CA ASN A 354 32.94 -9.58 -17.13
C ASN A 354 31.88 -10.10 -18.10
N GLY A 355 32.09 -9.96 -19.41
CA GLY A 355 31.26 -10.61 -20.43
C GLY A 355 31.64 -12.09 -20.65
N PRO A 356 30.79 -12.90 -21.32
CA PRO A 356 29.36 -12.83 -21.49
C PRO A 356 28.63 -13.90 -20.63
N CYS A 357 27.38 -13.67 -20.28
CA CYS A 357 26.45 -14.79 -20.23
C CYS A 357 25.52 -14.58 -21.43
N SER A 358 25.81 -15.29 -22.51
CA SER A 358 24.91 -15.38 -23.66
C SER A 358 23.53 -15.84 -23.16
N PRO A 359 22.41 -15.28 -23.65
CA PRO A 359 21.08 -15.77 -23.31
C PRO A 359 20.76 -17.12 -23.99
N THR A 360 21.71 -17.72 -24.71
CA THR A 360 21.50 -18.95 -25.46
C THR A 360 22.51 -20.00 -25.02
N GLN A 361 21.99 -21.01 -24.33
CA GLN A 361 22.61 -22.28 -24.01
C GLN A 361 23.89 -22.19 -23.17
N THR A 362 23.68 -22.33 -21.87
CA THR A 362 24.35 -23.45 -21.22
C THR A 362 23.36 -24.03 -20.22
N LYS A 363 22.82 -25.20 -20.57
CA LYS A 363 22.67 -26.29 -19.61
C LYS A 363 24.08 -26.53 -19.04
N VAL A 364 24.61 -25.61 -18.22
CA VAL A 364 25.66 -25.96 -17.28
C VAL A 364 24.87 -26.87 -16.39
N SER A 365 25.07 -28.18 -16.60
CA SER A 365 24.81 -29.18 -15.58
C SER A 365 25.06 -28.49 -14.26
N LEU A 366 24.00 -28.32 -13.46
CA LEU A 366 24.16 -28.41 -12.02
C LEU A 366 25.13 -29.57 -11.87
N ARG A 367 26.40 -29.26 -11.60
CA ARG A 367 27.36 -30.27 -11.24
C ARG A 367 26.65 -30.87 -10.07
N GLN A 368 26.17 -32.07 -10.29
CA GLN A 368 25.40 -32.87 -9.36
C GLN A 368 26.42 -33.26 -8.29
N GLN A 369 26.89 -32.26 -7.54
CA GLN A 369 27.28 -32.42 -6.17
C GLN A 369 25.96 -32.71 -5.49
N HIS A 370 25.57 -33.97 -5.56
CA HIS A 370 24.78 -34.59 -4.52
C HIS A 370 25.55 -34.31 -3.23
N SER A 371 25.28 -33.16 -2.61
CA SER A 371 25.36 -33.08 -1.17
C SER A 371 24.13 -33.83 -0.70
N ASP A 372 24.33 -34.91 0.05
CA ASP A 372 23.24 -35.75 0.58
C ASP A 372 22.28 -34.96 1.50
N ASP A 373 22.63 -33.72 1.85
CA ASP A 373 21.75 -32.77 2.53
C ASP A 373 20.76 -32.08 1.57
N SER A 374 19.51 -32.57 1.62
CA SER A 374 18.31 -31.98 0.99
C SER A 374 18.17 -30.46 1.23
N LEU A 375 18.61 -29.98 2.39
CA LEU A 375 18.61 -28.56 2.76
C LEU A 375 19.56 -27.71 1.89
N VAL A 376 20.74 -28.22 1.57
CA VAL A 376 21.75 -27.50 0.79
C VAL A 376 21.34 -27.44 -0.68
N ALA A 377 20.80 -28.53 -1.21
CA ALA A 377 20.25 -28.57 -2.58
C ALA A 377 19.06 -27.61 -2.76
N HIS A 378 18.18 -27.52 -1.76
CA HIS A 378 17.05 -26.58 -1.75
C HIS A 378 17.54 -25.12 -1.64
N ALA A 379 18.53 -24.85 -0.79
CA ALA A 379 19.11 -23.52 -0.64
C ALA A 379 19.81 -23.04 -1.93
N ILE A 380 20.57 -23.92 -2.60
CA ILE A 380 21.25 -23.60 -3.88
C ILE A 380 20.22 -23.32 -4.97
N SER A 381 19.14 -24.10 -5.04
CA SER A 381 18.08 -23.91 -6.04
C SER A 381 17.28 -22.62 -5.80
N SER A 382 17.01 -22.27 -4.53
CA SER A 382 16.27 -21.06 -4.14
C SER A 382 17.11 -19.78 -4.29
N THR A 383 18.43 -19.86 -4.09
CA THR A 383 19.33 -18.69 -4.14
C THR A 383 20.07 -18.51 -5.45
N GLY A 384 20.02 -19.48 -6.37
CA GLY A 384 20.70 -19.42 -7.67
C GLY A 384 20.29 -18.24 -8.56
N GLY A 385 19.05 -17.74 -8.42
CA GLY A 385 18.59 -16.53 -9.11
C GLY A 385 19.17 -15.22 -8.53
N LEU A 386 19.68 -15.25 -7.29
CA LEU A 386 20.16 -14.08 -6.55
C LEU A 386 21.68 -13.88 -6.64
N THR A 387 22.43 -14.75 -7.33
CA THR A 387 23.90 -14.68 -7.40
C THR A 387 24.40 -13.31 -7.87
N ARG A 388 23.72 -12.69 -8.85
CA ARG A 388 24.07 -11.37 -9.36
C ARG A 388 23.79 -10.23 -8.35
N LEU A 389 22.74 -10.37 -7.54
CA LEU A 389 22.45 -9.43 -6.45
C LEU A 389 23.54 -9.50 -5.38
N TRP A 390 23.94 -10.72 -5.00
CA TRP A 390 25.02 -10.93 -4.03
C TRP A 390 26.35 -10.36 -4.52
N GLN A 391 26.72 -10.56 -5.79
CA GLN A 391 27.89 -9.93 -6.39
C GLN A 391 27.86 -8.39 -6.28
N LYS A 392 26.68 -7.79 -6.51
CA LYS A 392 26.49 -6.35 -6.36
C LYS A 392 26.66 -5.89 -4.91
N ILE A 393 26.07 -6.61 -3.96
CA ILE A 393 26.20 -6.32 -2.52
C ILE A 393 27.66 -6.44 -2.06
N SER A 394 28.37 -7.49 -2.46
CA SER A 394 29.78 -7.69 -2.11
C SER A 394 30.66 -6.57 -2.65
N LYS A 395 30.40 -6.10 -3.87
CA LYS A 395 31.14 -4.98 -4.46
C LYS A 395 30.91 -3.69 -3.67
N ALA A 396 29.66 -3.38 -3.32
CA ALA A 396 29.33 -2.22 -2.50
C ALA A 396 29.99 -2.29 -1.12
N ASP A 397 30.03 -3.46 -0.49
CA ASP A 397 30.69 -3.63 0.81
C ASP A 397 32.22 -3.46 0.72
N LEU A 398 32.86 -3.93 -0.36
CA LEU A 398 34.29 -3.67 -0.61
C LEU A 398 34.58 -2.18 -0.75
N SER A 399 33.77 -1.46 -1.53
CA SER A 399 33.88 0.00 -1.66
C SER A 399 33.68 0.71 -0.32
N ARG A 400 32.68 0.29 0.46
CA ARG A 400 32.45 0.82 1.82
C ARG A 400 33.67 0.63 2.73
N ARG A 401 34.25 -0.57 2.74
CA ARG A 401 35.45 -0.87 3.56
C ARG A 401 36.67 -0.06 3.13
N ALA A 402 36.85 0.15 1.83
CA ALA A 402 37.93 1.00 1.30
C ALA A 402 37.78 2.46 1.78
N LEU A 403 36.57 3.03 1.69
CA LEU A 403 36.28 4.39 2.17
C LEU A 403 36.49 4.53 3.68
N ILE A 404 36.08 3.53 4.48
CA ILE A 404 36.32 3.54 5.93
C ILE A 404 37.83 3.56 6.23
N ARG A 405 38.62 2.78 5.50
CA ARG A 405 40.07 2.76 5.64
C ARG A 405 40.70 4.11 5.30
N GLU A 406 40.31 4.72 4.17
CA GLU A 406 40.80 6.05 3.79
C GLU A 406 40.40 7.12 4.80
N LYS A 407 39.17 7.08 5.30
CA LYS A 407 38.71 7.98 6.36
C LYS A 407 39.61 7.88 7.61
N MET A 408 39.91 6.68 8.08
CA MET A 408 40.78 6.50 9.26
C MET A 408 42.19 7.08 9.01
N LEU A 409 42.76 6.87 7.82
CA LEU A 409 44.06 7.45 7.47
C LEU A 409 44.02 8.98 7.43
N LEU A 410 42.97 9.58 6.85
CA LEU A 410 42.80 11.04 6.82
C LEU A 410 42.55 11.62 8.22
N GLU A 411 41.85 10.91 9.09
CA GLU A 411 41.67 11.32 10.49
C GLU A 411 42.99 11.29 11.26
N GLU A 412 43.85 10.28 11.04
CA GLU A 412 45.20 10.22 11.59
C GLU A 412 46.09 11.35 11.05
N GLU A 413 46.09 11.59 9.74
CA GLU A 413 46.84 12.70 9.13
C GLU A 413 46.37 14.06 9.63
N ASN A 414 45.05 14.27 9.74
CA ASN A 414 44.48 15.51 10.25
C ASN A 414 44.82 15.70 11.74
N ALA A 415 44.81 14.64 12.55
CA ALA A 415 45.25 14.70 13.94
C ALA A 415 46.74 15.12 14.04
N LEU A 416 47.61 14.57 13.19
CA LEU A 416 49.02 14.96 13.11
C LEU A 416 49.19 16.43 12.68
N ILE A 417 48.39 16.90 11.72
CA ILE A 417 48.40 18.30 11.27
C ILE A 417 47.95 19.23 12.40
N ILE A 418 46.87 18.89 13.10
CA ILE A 418 46.37 19.66 14.25
C ILE A 418 47.44 19.73 15.36
N GLN A 419 48.10 18.61 15.66
CA GLN A 419 49.20 18.56 16.63
C GLN A 419 50.35 19.48 16.20
N LYS A 420 50.78 19.43 14.94
CA LYS A 420 51.82 20.33 14.44
C LYS A 420 51.40 21.80 14.51
N ILE A 421 50.15 22.13 14.20
CA ILE A 421 49.63 23.50 14.32
C ILE A 421 49.63 23.96 15.79
N GLN A 422 49.34 23.08 16.75
CA GLN A 422 49.47 23.38 18.18
C GLN A 422 50.94 23.62 18.57
N GLU A 423 51.87 22.77 18.13
CA GLU A 423 53.32 22.95 18.34
C GLU A 423 53.83 24.28 17.74
N TYR A 424 53.32 24.68 16.57
CA TYR A 424 53.62 25.98 15.96
C TYR A 424 53.00 27.18 16.69
N LYS A 425 51.91 26.98 17.46
CA LYS A 425 51.30 28.04 18.28
C LYS A 425 51.98 28.19 19.64
N GLU A 426 52.49 27.10 20.20
CA GLU A 426 53.24 27.09 21.47
C GLU A 426 54.67 27.63 21.30
N ASN A 427 55.30 27.33 20.16
CA ASN A 427 56.57 27.93 19.77
C ASN A 427 56.29 29.20 18.97
N ASN A 428 56.34 30.39 19.56
CA ASN A 428 56.21 31.70 18.90
C ASN A 428 57.29 31.93 17.81
N ILE A 429 57.23 31.21 16.70
CA ILE A 429 58.14 31.32 15.56
C ILE A 429 57.35 32.01 14.44
N THR A 430 57.83 33.19 14.07
CA THR A 430 57.36 33.95 12.91
C THR A 430 57.62 33.16 11.61
N PRO A 431 56.77 33.29 10.58
CA PRO A 431 56.89 32.44 9.40
C PRO A 431 58.14 32.79 8.60
N GLU A 432 59.14 31.90 8.61
CA GLU A 432 60.19 31.92 7.59
C GLU A 432 59.56 31.54 6.26
N THR A 433 59.55 32.51 5.35
CA THR A 433 59.30 32.29 3.92
C THR A 433 60.46 31.49 3.35
N GLN A 434 60.39 30.17 3.48
CA GLN A 434 61.36 29.28 2.88
C GLN A 434 61.16 29.28 1.36
N LYS A 435 62.15 29.84 0.65
CA LYS A 435 62.25 29.82 -0.81
C LYS A 435 62.09 28.39 -1.31
N CYS A 436 61.07 28.20 -2.16
CA CYS A 436 60.83 26.98 -2.91
C CYS A 436 62.06 26.65 -3.77
N VAL A 437 62.68 25.49 -3.51
CA VAL A 437 63.69 24.86 -4.37
C VAL A 437 63.03 23.63 -5.00
N CYS A 438 62.31 23.83 -6.11
CA CYS A 438 61.91 22.76 -7.00
C CYS A 438 61.91 23.24 -8.46
N ASN A 439 63.10 23.43 -9.04
CA ASN A 439 63.26 23.29 -10.49
C ASN A 439 64.18 22.09 -10.72
N ASN A 440 63.60 20.89 -10.78
CA ASN A 440 64.19 19.74 -11.44
C ASN A 440 63.08 18.80 -11.91
N ASN A 441 63.05 18.63 -13.22
CA ASN A 441 62.19 17.73 -13.96
C ASN A 441 62.39 16.28 -13.49
N SER A 442 61.45 15.77 -12.71
CA SER A 442 61.00 14.38 -12.80
C SER A 442 59.49 14.38 -12.69
N LYS A 443 58.82 14.17 -13.83
CA LYS A 443 57.38 13.94 -13.88
C LYS A 443 57.09 12.54 -13.32
N SER A 444 57.11 12.38 -12.00
CA SER A 444 56.32 11.34 -11.34
C SER A 444 55.05 12.02 -10.83
N SER A 445 53.99 11.93 -11.63
CA SER A 445 52.65 12.29 -11.21
C SER A 445 52.24 11.36 -10.06
N VAL A 446 52.46 11.78 -8.82
CA VAL A 446 51.83 11.19 -7.66
C VAL A 446 50.36 11.60 -7.73
N PHE A 447 49.55 10.68 -8.26
CA PHE A 447 48.10 10.84 -8.34
C PHE A 447 47.52 10.67 -6.93
N HIS A 448 46.94 11.73 -6.39
CA HIS A 448 46.06 11.64 -5.23
C HIS A 448 44.61 11.65 -5.72
N PRO A 449 43.85 10.57 -5.50
CA PRO A 449 42.43 10.59 -5.75
C PRO A 449 41.73 11.44 -4.68
N VAL A 450 41.01 12.48 -5.09
CA VAL A 450 40.07 13.19 -4.23
C VAL A 450 38.67 12.80 -4.70
N ALA A 451 37.86 12.26 -3.79
CA ALA A 451 36.48 11.90 -4.06
C ALA A 451 35.61 13.17 -4.07
N VAL A 452 35.17 13.58 -5.25
CA VAL A 452 34.03 14.50 -5.41
C VAL A 452 32.89 13.67 -6.01
N GLU A 453 31.76 13.61 -5.29
CA GLU A 453 30.53 12.92 -5.72
C GLU A 453 30.68 11.43 -6.09
N GLY A 454 31.61 10.72 -5.45
CA GLY A 454 31.68 9.24 -5.56
C GLY A 454 32.10 8.71 -6.94
N VAL A 455 32.73 9.53 -7.79
CA VAL A 455 33.41 9.08 -9.01
C VAL A 455 34.87 9.51 -8.97
N LEU A 456 35.78 8.57 -9.27
CA LEU A 456 37.17 8.88 -9.57
C LEU A 456 37.26 9.41 -11.01
N GLU A 457 37.20 10.72 -11.20
CA GLU A 457 37.51 11.35 -12.48
C GLU A 457 38.85 12.08 -12.45
N VAL A 458 39.62 11.92 -13.54
CA VAL A 458 40.87 12.64 -13.79
C VAL A 458 40.50 13.99 -14.40
N SER A 459 40.50 15.05 -13.58
CA SER A 459 40.41 16.42 -14.09
C SER A 459 41.64 16.74 -14.92
N LYS A 460 41.47 16.78 -16.25
CA LYS A 460 42.37 17.46 -17.17
C LYS A 460 41.75 18.80 -17.53
N TYR A 461 42.15 19.85 -16.83
CA TYR A 461 42.16 21.19 -17.45
C TYR A 461 43.55 21.79 -17.33
N SER A 462 44.25 21.68 -18.46
CA SER A 462 45.44 22.40 -18.84
C SER A 462 45.18 23.90 -18.94
N HIS A 463 46.08 24.70 -18.38
CA HIS A 463 46.21 26.12 -18.70
C HIS A 463 46.27 26.32 -20.23
N PHE A 464 45.26 27.00 -20.77
CA PHE A 464 45.40 27.74 -22.02
C PHE A 464 46.10 29.05 -21.70
N ASN A 465 47.28 29.24 -22.28
CA ASN A 465 47.96 30.52 -22.33
C ASN A 465 48.53 30.65 -23.74
N VAL A 466 47.88 31.42 -24.62
CA VAL A 466 48.46 31.93 -25.86
C VAL A 466 47.88 33.33 -26.12
N GLN A 467 48.80 34.30 -26.07
CA GLN A 467 48.80 35.68 -26.58
C GLN A 467 47.77 36.69 -26.07
#